data_AF-A0A925UA85-F1
#
_entry.id   AF-A0A925UA85-F1
#
_cell.length_a   1.000
_cell.length_b   1.000
_cell.length_c   1.000
_cell.angle_alpha   90.00
_cell.angle_beta   90.00
_cell.angle_gamma   90.00
#
_symmetry.space_group_name_H-M   'P 1'
#
loop_
_entity.id
_entity.type
_entity.pdbx_description
1 polymer ?
#
loop_
_entity_poly.entity_id
_entity_poly.type
_entity_poly.pdbx_seq_one_letter_code
_entity_poly.pdbx_strand_id
1 'polypeptide(L)'
;MKNILKNICLLSIFALTILASCNKEFERQLASKFNDSSAIVPKTPKVLYLIVDGARGWSVRDANTPNIKVLTENSTYSWSSIGDDLGNDGTGWADLLTGVTKAKHKVINNSFAGKDFVQYPALVTRIKEVSPSTRVALFASSSAFKDNFSDGIDLGETLNTDAGVVTAINTELNKAEATVVIGQFNDIDAAGAQYGYDNSFPQYLAAIQQFDQYLGQIMTTLKARPTYFKENWLVVITSNHGGAAVIPPNQNDNTIFSNPLTNTFTIIHNAEYVSRLVEKPFTGNSFAGNFLRFYSTKGSLANGVQPSPVSVIATAANSDHYNLGDTAQRTIEFKMKRTNRGTTSAPNYSYTWPIFFGRKASKTPQSSVGWACSMEGGAVRFLIGKPGVNHLFVNTPNITDGNWHSFAFVIVNKNFKRYMRAYVDGNYVNAETEIPASFGTLDDPSESLTIGTRERDNTNLPDFYMADIKFWKAALTDAVIKQFSCDIAVSSNHPYRLSLLSYWPGKDGSGTTITDEGPAGNHFTVKLGPGDGTPNSIPSLQWNTFNDIICPPPAGNLANLVPRTIDLPRQIFSWLTIPPNESWGLDGKVWLNK
;
A
#
# COMPACT_ATOMS: atom_id res chain seq x y z
N MET A 1 -69.76 -67.11 25.80
CA MET A 1 -69.40 -67.42 27.20
C MET A 1 -67.89 -67.47 27.32
N LYS A 2 -67.34 -66.59 28.17
CA LYS A 2 -66.00 -66.61 28.79
C LYS A 2 -64.78 -66.55 27.84
N ASN A 3 -64.05 -65.43 27.77
CA ASN A 3 -63.01 -65.00 28.72
C ASN A 3 -61.97 -66.13 28.94
N ILE A 4 -60.65 -65.96 28.87
CA ILE A 4 -59.77 -64.79 28.80
C ILE A 4 -58.36 -65.39 28.97
N LEU A 5 -57.35 -64.65 28.53
CA LEU A 5 -55.97 -64.66 29.04
C LEU A 5 -55.02 -65.83 28.68
N LYS A 6 -53.92 -65.33 28.11
CA LYS A 6 -52.52 -65.54 28.51
C LYS A 6 -51.76 -66.64 27.79
N ASN A 7 -50.81 -66.09 27.04
CA ASN A 7 -49.48 -66.62 26.79
C ASN A 7 -49.34 -67.52 25.55
N ILE A 8 -48.51 -66.99 24.65
CA ILE A 8 -47.68 -67.72 23.71
C ILE A 8 -48.45 -68.25 22.51
N CYS A 9 -48.59 -67.39 21.50
CA CYS A 9 -48.52 -67.83 20.11
C CYS A 9 -48.36 -66.60 19.21
N LEU A 10 -47.13 -66.24 18.90
CA LEU A 10 -46.65 -66.32 17.51
C LEU A 10 -45.17 -65.95 17.52
N LEU A 11 -44.37 -67.00 17.64
CA LEU A 11 -43.02 -67.02 17.10
C LEU A 11 -43.11 -66.82 15.58
N SER A 12 -42.27 -65.93 15.08
CA SER A 12 -41.57 -66.10 13.79
C SER A 12 -42.35 -65.83 12.50
N ILE A 13 -42.54 -64.55 12.17
CA ILE A 13 -42.17 -64.08 10.82
C ILE A 13 -41.11 -62.99 11.01
N PHE A 14 -39.86 -63.45 10.91
CA PHE A 14 -38.63 -62.69 10.82
C PHE A 14 -38.76 -61.64 9.69
N ALA A 15 -38.62 -60.36 10.02
CA ALA A 15 -37.37 -59.62 9.87
C ALA A 15 -37.16 -59.02 8.47
N LEU A 16 -37.54 -57.75 8.32
CA LEU A 16 -36.60 -56.70 7.91
C LEU A 16 -37.21 -55.32 8.25
N THR A 17 -37.03 -54.88 9.49
CA THR A 17 -37.19 -53.48 9.91
C THR A 17 -35.83 -52.97 10.34
N ILE A 18 -35.23 -52.06 9.57
CA ILE A 18 -34.09 -51.27 10.01
C ILE A 18 -34.50 -49.79 9.95
N LEU A 19 -34.75 -49.29 11.16
CA LEU A 19 -34.47 -47.96 11.68
C LEU A 19 -35.31 -46.77 11.20
N ALA A 20 -36.33 -46.50 12.00
CA ALA A 20 -36.76 -45.16 12.34
C ALA A 20 -35.71 -44.45 13.22
N SER A 21 -35.42 -43.19 12.92
CA SER A 21 -35.41 -42.13 13.93
C SER A 21 -35.54 -40.75 13.26
N CYS A 22 -36.52 -39.99 13.76
CA CYS A 22 -37.01 -38.70 13.30
C CYS A 22 -35.96 -37.62 13.05
N ASN A 23 -36.24 -36.76 12.06
CA ASN A 23 -36.31 -35.33 12.34
C ASN A 23 -37.45 -34.69 11.54
N LYS A 24 -38.32 -33.98 12.25
CA LYS A 24 -39.56 -33.38 11.75
C LYS A 24 -39.28 -32.30 10.69
N GLU A 25 -39.95 -32.38 9.55
CA GLU A 25 -40.27 -31.19 8.75
C GLU A 25 -41.48 -30.52 9.39
N PHE A 26 -41.28 -29.28 9.85
CA PHE A 26 -42.35 -28.43 10.34
C PHE A 26 -42.85 -27.61 9.15
N GLU A 27 -43.98 -28.00 8.57
CA GLU A 27 -44.72 -27.12 7.68
C GLU A 27 -45.12 -25.86 8.46
N ARG A 28 -44.69 -24.70 7.98
CA ARG A 28 -45.31 -23.44 8.35
C ARG A 28 -46.12 -22.96 7.16
N GLN A 29 -47.41 -23.29 7.20
CA GLN A 29 -48.46 -22.67 6.40
C GLN A 29 -48.32 -21.15 6.49
N LEU A 30 -48.00 -20.50 5.38
CA LEU A 30 -48.21 -19.06 5.24
C LEU A 30 -49.70 -18.85 5.00
N ALA A 31 -50.40 -18.45 6.06
CA ALA A 31 -51.76 -17.96 5.96
C ALA A 31 -51.82 -16.75 5.00
N SER A 32 -52.82 -16.79 4.13
CA SER A 32 -53.08 -15.86 3.03
C SER A 32 -53.39 -14.42 3.45
N LYS A 33 -53.12 -13.50 2.50
CA LYS A 33 -53.56 -12.09 2.39
C LYS A 33 -52.68 -11.03 3.06
N PHE A 34 -51.57 -10.71 2.39
CA PHE A 34 -51.12 -9.32 2.32
C PHE A 34 -51.55 -8.77 0.95
N ASN A 35 -52.38 -7.72 0.96
CA ASN A 35 -52.57 -6.85 -0.19
C ASN A 35 -51.30 -6.00 -0.30
N ASP A 36 -50.26 -6.53 -0.94
CA ASP A 36 -49.08 -5.73 -1.26
C ASP A 36 -49.44 -4.84 -2.46
N SER A 37 -49.84 -3.61 -2.14
CA SER A 37 -50.19 -2.58 -3.12
C SER A 37 -48.96 -1.77 -3.54
N SER A 38 -47.80 -2.41 -3.56
CA SER A 38 -46.56 -1.91 -4.13
C SER A 38 -46.02 -3.00 -5.03
N ALA A 39 -46.51 -3.05 -6.27
CA ALA A 39 -45.85 -3.86 -7.29
C ALA A 39 -44.41 -3.34 -7.41
N ILE A 40 -43.45 -4.04 -6.79
CA ILE A 40 -42.03 -3.87 -7.06
C ILE A 40 -41.91 -4.20 -8.55
N VAL A 41 -41.79 -3.17 -9.39
CA VAL A 41 -41.54 -3.35 -10.81
C VAL A 41 -40.09 -3.83 -10.90
N PRO A 42 -39.81 -5.10 -11.25
CA PRO A 42 -38.44 -5.55 -11.39
C PRO A 42 -37.76 -4.70 -12.46
N LYS A 43 -36.65 -4.05 -12.09
CA LYS A 43 -35.87 -3.22 -13.01
C LYS A 43 -34.83 -4.07 -13.72
N THR A 44 -34.67 -3.84 -15.03
CA THR A 44 -33.68 -4.55 -15.84
C THR A 44 -32.30 -3.88 -15.70
N PRO A 45 -31.24 -4.62 -15.31
CA PRO A 45 -29.87 -4.07 -15.24
C PRO A 45 -29.38 -3.56 -16.59
N LYS A 46 -28.81 -2.36 -16.60
CA LYS A 46 -28.17 -1.71 -17.76
C LYS A 46 -26.87 -1.04 -17.34
N VAL A 47 -25.97 -0.80 -18.29
CA VAL A 47 -24.64 -0.25 -18.02
C VAL A 47 -24.31 0.85 -19.03
N LEU A 48 -23.92 2.00 -18.51
CA LEU A 48 -23.25 3.06 -19.25
C LEU A 48 -21.81 3.14 -18.72
N TYR A 49 -20.82 2.89 -19.57
CA TYR A 49 -19.42 2.85 -19.18
C TYR A 49 -18.60 3.87 -19.98
N LEU A 50 -18.16 4.93 -19.31
CA LEU A 50 -17.44 6.05 -19.91
C LEU A 50 -15.97 6.00 -19.45
N ILE A 51 -15.07 5.80 -20.40
CA ILE A 51 -13.63 5.75 -20.21
C ILE A 51 -13.05 7.06 -20.74
N VAL A 52 -12.40 7.81 -19.86
CA VAL A 52 -11.95 9.18 -20.11
C VAL A 52 -10.43 9.20 -20.02
N ASP A 53 -9.77 9.11 -21.16
CA ASP A 53 -8.33 8.87 -21.17
C ASP A 53 -7.54 10.03 -20.58
N GLY A 54 -6.46 9.71 -19.87
CA GLY A 54 -5.54 10.70 -19.29
C GLY A 54 -6.13 11.61 -18.21
N ALA A 55 -7.38 11.41 -17.78
CA ALA A 55 -8.02 12.25 -16.78
C ALA A 55 -7.52 11.89 -15.36
N ARG A 56 -6.48 12.60 -14.90
CA ARG A 56 -5.86 12.41 -13.60
C ARG A 56 -6.83 12.75 -12.48
N GLY A 57 -6.98 11.84 -11.52
CA GLY A 57 -8.07 11.92 -10.55
C GLY A 57 -8.05 13.16 -9.65
N TRP A 58 -6.87 13.63 -9.24
CA TRP A 58 -6.76 14.90 -8.49
C TRP A 58 -7.16 16.11 -9.33
N SER A 59 -6.78 16.12 -10.61
CA SER A 59 -7.14 17.20 -11.53
C SER A 59 -8.66 17.25 -11.74
N VAL A 60 -9.33 16.10 -11.92
CA VAL A 60 -10.79 16.04 -12.05
C VAL A 60 -11.51 16.54 -10.79
N ARG A 61 -11.02 16.17 -9.59
CA ARG A 61 -11.55 16.66 -8.31
C ARG A 61 -11.55 18.19 -8.22
N ASP A 62 -10.47 18.81 -8.69
CA ASP A 62 -10.21 20.24 -8.52
C ASP A 62 -10.64 21.09 -9.74
N ALA A 63 -11.24 20.48 -10.78
CA ALA A 63 -11.56 21.12 -12.05
C ALA A 63 -12.90 21.87 -12.10
N ASN A 64 -13.66 21.90 -10.99
CA ASN A 64 -15.02 22.46 -10.93
C ASN A 64 -15.97 21.82 -11.97
N THR A 65 -16.35 20.57 -11.73
CA THR A 65 -17.12 19.70 -12.63
C THR A 65 -18.53 19.45 -12.07
N PRO A 66 -19.52 20.34 -12.33
CA PRO A 66 -20.83 20.27 -11.71
C PRO A 66 -21.62 18.99 -12.04
N ASN A 67 -21.52 18.45 -13.26
CA ASN A 67 -22.25 17.25 -13.64
C ASN A 67 -21.65 15.99 -12.99
N ILE A 68 -20.32 15.90 -12.96
CA ILE A 68 -19.59 14.86 -12.23
C ILE A 68 -19.94 14.94 -10.74
N LYS A 69 -19.93 16.14 -10.15
CA LYS A 69 -20.27 16.37 -8.74
C LYS A 69 -21.67 15.87 -8.39
N VAL A 70 -22.67 16.08 -9.25
CA VAL A 70 -24.03 15.56 -9.02
C VAL A 70 -24.05 14.04 -8.96
N LEU A 71 -23.25 13.33 -9.77
CA LEU A 71 -23.21 11.87 -9.72
C LEU A 71 -22.64 11.35 -8.40
N THR A 72 -21.71 12.06 -7.76
CA THR A 72 -21.06 11.59 -6.53
C THR A 72 -22.03 11.50 -5.35
N GLU A 73 -23.19 12.17 -5.41
CA GLU A 73 -24.25 12.11 -4.40
C GLU A 73 -24.89 10.72 -4.29
N ASN A 74 -24.87 9.93 -5.37
CA ASN A 74 -25.36 8.55 -5.42
C ASN A 74 -24.32 7.63 -6.07
N SER A 75 -23.11 7.59 -5.51
CA SER A 75 -22.01 6.78 -6.05
C SER A 75 -21.11 6.21 -4.98
N THR A 76 -20.46 5.08 -5.30
CA THR A 76 -19.12 4.81 -4.77
C THR A 76 -18.10 5.47 -5.68
N TYR A 77 -17.24 6.35 -5.16
CA TYR A 77 -16.29 7.06 -6.00
C TYR A 77 -14.94 7.29 -5.31
N SER A 78 -13.90 7.53 -6.11
CA SER A 78 -12.54 7.79 -5.66
C SER A 78 -11.84 8.74 -6.63
N TRP A 79 -11.14 9.73 -6.07
CA TRP A 79 -10.18 10.59 -6.79
C TRP A 79 -8.75 10.08 -6.75
N SER A 80 -8.53 9.03 -5.95
CA SER A 80 -7.21 8.41 -5.70
C SER A 80 -7.16 6.98 -6.22
N SER A 81 -7.96 6.68 -7.26
CA SER A 81 -7.92 5.38 -7.92
C SER A 81 -6.57 5.16 -8.59
N ILE A 82 -6.22 3.90 -8.81
CA ILE A 82 -4.91 3.49 -9.31
C ILE A 82 -5.05 2.67 -10.59
N GLY A 83 -4.46 3.17 -11.67
CA GLY A 83 -4.22 2.45 -12.92
C GLY A 83 -2.86 1.74 -12.95
N ASP A 84 -2.50 1.22 -14.12
CA ASP A 84 -1.23 0.53 -14.34
C ASP A 84 -0.03 1.49 -14.30
N ASP A 85 1.10 1.01 -13.79
CA ASP A 85 2.33 1.81 -13.62
C ASP A 85 3.05 2.19 -14.92
N LEU A 86 2.68 1.57 -16.07
CA LEU A 86 3.19 1.95 -17.37
C LEU A 86 2.56 3.25 -17.90
N GLY A 87 1.41 3.69 -17.36
CA GLY A 87 0.79 4.97 -17.68
C GLY A 87 0.52 5.21 -19.17
N ASN A 88 0.14 4.16 -19.92
CA ASN A 88 -0.22 4.24 -21.32
C ASN A 88 -1.62 3.68 -21.59
N ASP A 89 -2.23 4.17 -22.66
CA ASP A 89 -3.57 3.82 -23.09
C ASP A 89 -3.80 2.33 -23.26
N GLY A 90 -2.99 1.66 -24.07
CA GLY A 90 -3.23 0.28 -24.45
C GLY A 90 -3.28 -0.66 -23.24
N THR A 91 -2.38 -0.43 -22.28
CA THR A 91 -2.35 -1.20 -21.03
C THR A 91 -3.55 -0.86 -20.14
N GLY A 92 -3.83 0.43 -19.93
CA GLY A 92 -4.96 0.88 -19.10
C GLY A 92 -6.32 0.43 -19.65
N TRP A 93 -6.52 0.50 -20.97
CA TRP A 93 -7.72 0.00 -21.63
C TRP A 93 -7.87 -1.52 -21.47
N ALA A 94 -6.77 -2.28 -21.61
CA ALA A 94 -6.80 -3.72 -21.44
C ALA A 94 -7.14 -4.11 -19.99
N ASP A 95 -6.60 -3.44 -18.98
CA ASP A 95 -7.00 -3.62 -17.58
C ASP A 95 -8.51 -3.39 -17.39
N LEU A 96 -8.99 -2.23 -17.87
CA LEU A 96 -10.38 -1.78 -17.78
C LEU A 96 -11.39 -2.68 -18.48
N LEU A 97 -10.95 -3.41 -19.51
CA LEU A 97 -11.82 -4.23 -20.36
C LEU A 97 -11.69 -5.72 -20.05
N THR A 98 -10.53 -6.22 -19.63
CA THR A 98 -10.32 -7.67 -19.38
C THR A 98 -10.50 -8.06 -17.91
N GLY A 99 -10.26 -7.11 -17.00
CA GLY A 99 -10.37 -7.29 -15.55
C GLY A 99 -9.21 -8.07 -14.94
N VAL A 100 -8.10 -8.17 -15.69
CA VAL A 100 -6.83 -8.76 -15.27
C VAL A 100 -5.71 -7.78 -15.55
N THR A 101 -4.56 -7.98 -14.92
CA THR A 101 -3.38 -7.12 -15.08
C THR A 101 -2.54 -7.47 -16.32
N LYS A 102 -1.59 -6.61 -16.70
CA LYS A 102 -0.64 -6.85 -17.81
C LYS A 102 0.17 -8.13 -17.70
N ALA A 103 0.35 -8.67 -16.49
CA ALA A 103 0.96 -9.98 -16.28
C ALA A 103 0.18 -11.10 -16.96
N LYS A 104 -1.14 -10.94 -17.12
CA LYS A 104 -2.07 -11.87 -17.76
C LYS A 104 -2.41 -11.47 -19.20
N HIS A 105 -2.98 -10.29 -19.43
CA HIS A 105 -3.44 -9.89 -20.77
C HIS A 105 -2.30 -9.52 -21.75
N LYS A 106 -1.05 -9.38 -21.26
CA LYS A 106 0.19 -9.16 -22.05
C LYS A 106 0.28 -7.86 -22.86
N VAL A 107 -0.67 -6.95 -22.73
CA VAL A 107 -0.59 -5.61 -23.35
C VAL A 107 0.31 -4.74 -22.47
N ILE A 108 1.41 -4.26 -23.03
CA ILE A 108 2.41 -3.45 -22.31
C ILE A 108 2.63 -2.07 -22.93
N ASN A 109 1.95 -1.76 -24.04
CA ASN A 109 1.99 -0.48 -24.74
C ASN A 109 0.83 -0.39 -25.75
N ASN A 110 0.76 0.74 -26.46
CA ASN A 110 -0.31 1.07 -27.41
C ASN A 110 -0.28 0.23 -28.71
N SER A 111 0.71 -0.64 -28.93
CA SER A 111 0.77 -1.49 -30.13
C SER A 111 -0.10 -2.75 -30.04
N PHE A 112 -0.47 -3.16 -28.82
CA PHE A 112 -1.19 -4.41 -28.57
C PHE A 112 -0.47 -5.69 -29.05
N ALA A 113 0.82 -5.59 -29.42
CA ALA A 113 1.61 -6.74 -29.85
C ALA A 113 1.76 -7.76 -28.71
N GLY A 114 1.46 -9.02 -29.00
CA GLY A 114 1.56 -10.11 -28.03
C GLY A 114 0.43 -10.21 -27.01
N LYS A 115 -0.67 -9.45 -27.19
CA LYS A 115 -1.87 -9.53 -26.35
C LYS A 115 -2.39 -10.97 -26.22
N ASP A 116 -2.85 -11.35 -25.04
CA ASP A 116 -3.45 -12.66 -24.75
C ASP A 116 -4.97 -12.53 -24.50
N PHE A 117 -5.68 -12.00 -25.48
CA PHE A 117 -7.15 -11.86 -25.41
C PHE A 117 -7.90 -13.17 -25.71
N VAL A 118 -7.20 -14.20 -26.18
CA VAL A 118 -7.78 -15.54 -26.32
C VAL A 118 -8.04 -16.12 -24.93
N GLN A 119 -7.06 -16.05 -24.02
CA GLN A 119 -7.24 -16.51 -22.64
C GLN A 119 -7.97 -15.47 -21.77
N TYR A 120 -7.73 -14.19 -22.00
CA TYR A 120 -8.30 -13.09 -21.22
C TYR A 120 -9.10 -12.13 -22.12
N PRO A 121 -10.26 -12.56 -22.65
CA PRO A 121 -11.07 -11.73 -23.52
C PRO A 121 -11.65 -10.51 -22.78
N ALA A 122 -12.01 -9.49 -23.56
CA ALA A 122 -12.68 -8.29 -23.06
C ALA A 122 -14.06 -8.62 -22.46
N LEU A 123 -14.55 -7.74 -21.59
CA LEU A 123 -15.82 -7.95 -20.88
C LEU A 123 -17.00 -8.08 -21.84
N VAL A 124 -16.95 -7.40 -22.99
CA VAL A 124 -18.03 -7.42 -23.96
C VAL A 124 -18.15 -8.79 -24.62
N THR A 125 -17.03 -9.44 -24.91
CA THR A 125 -17.00 -10.80 -25.43
C THR A 125 -17.62 -11.77 -24.42
N ARG A 126 -17.24 -11.65 -23.14
CA ARG A 126 -17.83 -12.47 -22.05
C ARG A 126 -19.33 -12.22 -21.86
N ILE A 127 -19.79 -10.97 -22.00
CA ILE A 127 -21.21 -10.63 -21.95
C ILE A 127 -21.95 -11.33 -23.11
N LYS A 128 -21.41 -11.29 -24.32
CA LYS A 128 -22.03 -11.93 -25.49
C LYS A 128 -21.99 -13.46 -25.43
N GLU A 129 -20.96 -14.05 -24.81
CA GLU A 129 -20.89 -15.50 -24.56
C GLU A 129 -21.97 -15.98 -23.60
N VAL A 130 -22.18 -15.27 -22.48
CA VAL A 130 -23.15 -15.66 -21.45
C VAL A 130 -24.57 -15.25 -21.82
N SER A 131 -24.74 -14.12 -22.51
CA SER A 131 -26.04 -13.55 -22.85
C SER A 131 -26.02 -12.94 -24.25
N PRO A 132 -26.06 -13.76 -25.32
CA PRO A 132 -25.92 -13.32 -26.71
C PRO A 132 -26.95 -12.28 -27.18
N SER A 133 -28.12 -12.23 -26.54
CA SER A 133 -29.18 -11.25 -26.83
C SER A 133 -28.93 -9.88 -26.21
N THR A 134 -27.96 -9.75 -25.30
CA THR A 134 -27.58 -8.46 -24.72
C THR A 134 -27.04 -7.57 -25.81
N ARG A 135 -27.66 -6.40 -25.99
CA ARG A 135 -27.18 -5.40 -26.93
C ARG A 135 -26.02 -4.62 -26.33
N VAL A 136 -24.88 -4.67 -27.01
CA VAL A 136 -23.66 -3.98 -26.65
C VAL A 136 -23.26 -3.02 -27.77
N ALA A 137 -23.10 -1.74 -27.43
CA ALA A 137 -22.61 -0.71 -28.33
C ALA A 137 -21.35 -0.03 -27.75
N LEU A 138 -20.35 0.19 -28.60
CA LEU A 138 -19.08 0.80 -28.23
C LEU A 138 -18.73 1.92 -29.22
N PHE A 139 -18.48 3.11 -28.67
CA PHE A 139 -18.11 4.30 -29.44
C PHE A 139 -16.79 4.84 -28.89
N ALA A 140 -15.83 5.10 -29.77
CA ALA A 140 -14.49 5.52 -29.34
C ALA A 140 -13.91 6.60 -30.24
N SER A 141 -13.16 7.54 -29.66
CA SER A 141 -12.30 8.45 -30.41
C SER A 141 -11.04 7.77 -30.97
N SER A 142 -10.64 6.64 -30.38
CA SER A 142 -9.47 5.85 -30.78
C SER A 142 -9.85 4.62 -31.61
N SER A 143 -9.30 4.51 -32.82
CA SER A 143 -9.42 3.30 -33.65
C SER A 143 -8.80 2.09 -32.97
N ALA A 144 -7.64 2.27 -32.33
CA ALA A 144 -6.96 1.20 -31.60
C ALA A 144 -7.82 0.65 -30.46
N PHE A 145 -8.57 1.50 -29.75
CA PHE A 145 -9.51 1.04 -28.74
C PHE A 145 -10.62 0.18 -29.36
N LYS A 146 -11.35 0.71 -30.34
CA LYS A 146 -12.46 0.00 -30.97
C LYS A 146 -12.00 -1.31 -31.62
N ASP A 147 -10.92 -1.31 -32.40
CA ASP A 147 -10.44 -2.47 -33.14
C ASP A 147 -9.93 -3.61 -32.24
N ASN A 148 -9.58 -3.32 -30.98
CA ASN A 148 -9.13 -4.33 -30.02
C ASN A 148 -10.24 -4.85 -29.09
N PHE A 149 -11.35 -4.12 -28.95
CA PHE A 149 -12.35 -4.38 -27.92
C PHE A 149 -13.80 -4.46 -28.41
N SER A 150 -14.05 -4.43 -29.72
CA SER A 150 -15.40 -4.52 -30.30
C SER A 150 -15.74 -5.87 -30.94
N ASP A 151 -14.90 -6.90 -30.77
CA ASP A 151 -15.14 -8.20 -31.36
C ASP A 151 -16.41 -8.85 -30.78
N GLY A 152 -17.35 -9.19 -31.67
CA GLY A 152 -18.61 -9.89 -31.35
C GLY A 152 -19.74 -9.03 -30.78
N ILE A 153 -19.56 -7.70 -30.68
CA ILE A 153 -20.62 -6.78 -30.21
C ILE A 153 -21.55 -6.37 -31.35
N ASP A 154 -22.68 -5.74 -31.01
CA ASP A 154 -23.74 -5.39 -31.97
C ASP A 154 -23.44 -4.10 -32.75
N LEU A 155 -22.68 -3.17 -32.17
CA LEU A 155 -22.25 -1.93 -32.82
C LEU A 155 -20.92 -1.43 -32.25
N GLY A 156 -19.92 -1.26 -33.12
CA GLY A 156 -18.61 -0.68 -32.76
C GLY A 156 -18.19 0.38 -33.76
N GLU A 157 -18.03 1.63 -33.34
CA GLU A 157 -17.68 2.75 -34.22
C GLU A 157 -16.51 3.56 -33.68
N THR A 158 -15.65 4.01 -34.61
CA THR A 158 -14.60 4.99 -34.35
C THR A 158 -15.06 6.36 -34.85
N LEU A 159 -14.95 7.37 -34.00
CA LEU A 159 -15.38 8.74 -34.26
C LEU A 159 -14.18 9.67 -34.20
N ASN A 160 -14.19 10.77 -34.96
CA ASN A 160 -13.04 11.67 -35.05
C ASN A 160 -12.89 12.62 -33.84
N THR A 161 -13.91 12.76 -33.01
CA THR A 161 -13.96 13.72 -31.89
C THR A 161 -14.80 13.17 -30.74
N ASP A 162 -14.50 13.61 -29.52
CA ASP A 162 -15.31 13.30 -28.34
C ASP A 162 -16.77 13.76 -28.51
N ALA A 163 -17.01 14.91 -29.15
CA ALA A 163 -18.37 15.36 -29.49
C ALA A 163 -19.12 14.37 -30.39
N GLY A 164 -18.39 13.73 -31.33
CA GLY A 164 -18.92 12.64 -32.16
C GLY A 164 -19.30 11.42 -31.32
N VAL A 165 -18.44 11.03 -30.36
CA VAL A 165 -18.71 9.95 -29.40
C VAL A 165 -19.98 10.25 -28.60
N VAL A 166 -20.14 11.47 -28.07
CA VAL A 166 -21.37 11.90 -27.36
C VAL A 166 -22.60 11.76 -28.22
N THR A 167 -22.53 12.21 -29.48
CA THR A 167 -23.66 12.15 -30.43
C THR A 167 -24.07 10.70 -30.68
N ALA A 168 -23.11 9.80 -30.87
CA ALA A 168 -23.36 8.38 -31.08
C ALA A 168 -23.96 7.70 -29.84
N ILE A 169 -23.42 7.99 -28.65
CA ILE A 169 -23.97 7.52 -27.36
C ILE A 169 -25.42 7.98 -27.19
N ASN A 170 -25.71 9.27 -27.39
CA ASN A 170 -27.07 9.79 -27.27
C ASN A 170 -28.03 9.16 -28.28
N THR A 171 -27.56 8.88 -29.51
CA THR A 171 -28.35 8.18 -30.52
C THR A 171 -28.67 6.75 -30.08
N GLU A 172 -27.70 6.03 -29.53
CA GLU A 172 -27.90 4.68 -29.01
C GLU A 172 -28.82 4.67 -27.77
N LEU A 173 -28.64 5.61 -26.85
CA LEU A 173 -29.48 5.76 -25.67
C LEU A 173 -30.94 6.14 -25.98
N ASN A 174 -31.29 6.50 -27.21
CA ASN A 174 -32.69 6.66 -27.61
C ASN A 174 -33.35 5.34 -28.06
N LYS A 175 -32.60 4.25 -28.17
CA LYS A 175 -33.11 2.92 -28.54
C LYS A 175 -33.62 2.16 -27.32
N ALA A 176 -34.78 1.53 -27.41
CA ALA A 176 -35.36 0.80 -26.27
C ALA A 176 -34.47 -0.37 -25.81
N GLU A 177 -33.82 -1.02 -26.76
CA GLU A 177 -32.96 -2.20 -26.61
C GLU A 177 -31.55 -1.89 -26.06
N ALA A 178 -31.13 -0.62 -25.98
CA ALA A 178 -29.81 -0.26 -25.46
C ALA A 178 -29.62 -0.81 -24.04
N THR A 179 -28.58 -1.63 -23.83
CA THR A 179 -28.34 -2.34 -22.56
C THR A 179 -26.95 -2.08 -22.01
N VAL A 180 -25.90 -2.27 -22.82
CA VAL A 180 -24.53 -1.90 -22.47
C VAL A 180 -24.02 -0.89 -23.49
N VAL A 181 -23.71 0.31 -23.04
CA VAL A 181 -23.17 1.40 -23.89
C VAL A 181 -21.81 1.81 -23.34
N ILE A 182 -20.78 1.72 -24.17
CA ILE A 182 -19.40 2.05 -23.82
C ILE A 182 -18.95 3.26 -24.65
N GLY A 183 -18.35 4.25 -23.99
CA GLY A 183 -17.77 5.43 -24.61
C GLY A 183 -16.31 5.59 -24.22
N GLN A 184 -15.41 5.79 -25.19
CA GLN A 184 -14.03 6.18 -24.93
C GLN A 184 -13.79 7.60 -25.48
N PHE A 185 -13.20 8.45 -24.65
CA PHE A 185 -12.94 9.88 -24.88
C PHE A 185 -11.45 10.17 -24.75
N ASN A 186 -10.88 11.02 -25.61
CA ASN A 186 -9.43 11.25 -25.71
C ASN A 186 -9.02 12.72 -25.55
N ASP A 187 -9.93 13.69 -25.59
CA ASP A 187 -9.54 15.11 -25.64
C ASP A 187 -8.76 15.56 -24.39
N ILE A 188 -9.04 14.97 -23.22
CA ILE A 188 -8.31 15.24 -21.98
C ILE A 188 -6.87 14.74 -22.06
N ASP A 189 -6.67 13.50 -22.51
CA ASP A 189 -5.33 12.94 -22.69
C ASP A 189 -4.53 13.74 -23.72
N ALA A 190 -5.14 14.07 -24.86
CA ALA A 190 -4.51 14.88 -25.90
C ALA A 190 -4.04 16.25 -25.37
N ALA A 191 -4.88 16.93 -24.58
CA ALA A 191 -4.50 18.18 -23.92
C ALA A 191 -3.37 17.97 -22.89
N GLY A 192 -3.43 16.87 -22.12
CA GLY A 192 -2.43 16.52 -21.13
C GLY A 192 -1.06 16.22 -21.75
N ALA A 193 -1.03 15.43 -22.83
CA ALA A 193 0.16 15.09 -23.59
C ALA A 193 0.81 16.32 -24.22
N GLN A 194 0.02 17.30 -24.67
CA GLN A 194 0.51 18.51 -25.32
C GLN A 194 0.97 19.58 -24.32
N TYR A 195 0.24 19.77 -23.22
CA TYR A 195 0.44 20.91 -22.31
C TYR A 195 0.85 20.51 -20.89
N GLY A 196 0.31 19.40 -20.39
CA GLY A 196 0.57 18.87 -19.05
C GLY A 196 -0.72 18.42 -18.34
N TYR A 197 -0.61 17.43 -17.45
CA TYR A 197 -1.75 16.74 -16.81
C TYR A 197 -2.20 17.35 -15.46
N ASP A 198 -2.05 18.68 -15.32
CA ASP A 198 -2.39 19.41 -14.10
C ASP A 198 -3.29 20.61 -14.41
N ASN A 199 -4.16 20.98 -13.47
CA ASN A 199 -5.08 22.11 -13.64
C ASN A 199 -4.36 23.46 -13.75
N SER A 200 -3.05 23.53 -13.45
CA SER A 200 -2.21 24.68 -13.78
C SER A 200 -2.15 24.97 -15.30
N PHE A 201 -2.45 23.99 -16.15
CA PHE A 201 -2.51 24.13 -17.60
C PHE A 201 -3.98 24.35 -18.04
N PRO A 202 -4.34 25.57 -18.52
CA PRO A 202 -5.73 25.91 -18.83
C PRO A 202 -6.39 25.01 -19.87
N GLN A 203 -5.64 24.48 -20.84
CA GLN A 203 -6.14 23.61 -21.90
C GLN A 203 -6.58 22.25 -21.34
N TYR A 204 -5.82 21.68 -20.41
CA TYR A 204 -6.15 20.43 -19.76
C TYR A 204 -7.36 20.60 -18.84
N LEU A 205 -7.39 21.68 -18.05
CA LEU A 205 -8.55 22.05 -17.23
C LEU A 205 -9.82 22.24 -18.09
N ALA A 206 -9.72 22.94 -19.21
CA ALA A 206 -10.84 23.17 -20.12
C ALA A 206 -11.34 21.86 -20.75
N ALA A 207 -10.45 20.93 -21.11
CA ALA A 207 -10.84 19.61 -21.61
C ALA A 207 -11.62 18.81 -20.55
N ILE A 208 -11.20 18.83 -19.28
CA ILE A 208 -11.95 18.20 -18.18
C ILE A 208 -13.34 18.83 -18.05
N GLN A 209 -13.44 20.15 -18.08
CA GLN A 209 -14.71 20.86 -17.99
C GLN A 209 -15.62 20.59 -19.19
N GLN A 210 -15.04 20.42 -20.39
CA GLN A 210 -15.79 20.08 -21.59
C GLN A 210 -16.36 18.66 -21.52
N PHE A 211 -15.59 17.68 -21.02
CA PHE A 211 -16.10 16.34 -20.74
C PHE A 211 -17.23 16.36 -19.69
N ASP A 212 -17.14 17.20 -18.65
CA ASP A 212 -18.23 17.37 -17.69
C ASP A 212 -19.53 17.83 -18.35
N GLN A 213 -19.46 18.76 -19.33
CA GLN A 213 -20.64 19.17 -20.11
C GLN A 213 -21.19 18.02 -20.97
N TYR A 214 -20.32 17.23 -21.59
CA TYR A 214 -20.72 16.04 -22.34
C TYR A 214 -21.43 15.01 -21.46
N LEU A 215 -20.91 14.78 -20.26
CA LEU A 215 -21.55 13.92 -19.27
C LEU A 215 -22.96 14.42 -18.92
N GLY A 216 -23.14 15.73 -18.71
CA GLY A 216 -24.46 16.32 -18.47
C GLY A 216 -25.46 16.03 -19.60
N GLN A 217 -25.02 16.13 -20.86
CA GLN A 217 -25.84 15.80 -22.03
C GLN A 217 -26.22 14.30 -22.06
N ILE A 218 -25.25 13.41 -21.86
CA ILE A 218 -25.46 11.96 -21.85
C ILE A 218 -26.44 11.56 -20.73
N MET A 219 -26.24 12.09 -19.53
CA MET A 219 -27.11 11.80 -18.38
C MET A 219 -28.53 12.35 -18.58
N THR A 220 -28.68 13.48 -19.27
CA THR A 220 -29.99 14.03 -19.64
C THR A 220 -30.71 13.09 -20.59
N THR A 221 -30.05 12.63 -21.66
CA THR A 221 -30.62 11.66 -22.60
C THR A 221 -30.99 10.34 -21.92
N LEU A 222 -30.09 9.81 -21.07
CA LEU A 222 -30.33 8.56 -20.34
C LEU A 222 -31.57 8.64 -19.45
N LYS A 223 -31.74 9.74 -18.71
CA LYS A 223 -32.91 9.95 -17.83
C LYS A 223 -34.21 10.23 -18.61
N ALA A 224 -34.12 10.73 -19.84
CA ALA A 224 -35.26 11.01 -20.70
C ALA A 224 -35.85 9.77 -21.40
N ARG A 225 -35.20 8.61 -21.28
CA ARG A 225 -35.67 7.35 -21.89
C ARG A 225 -37.09 7.01 -21.42
N PRO A 226 -38.04 6.70 -22.34
CA PRO A 226 -39.41 6.35 -21.95
C PRO A 226 -39.51 5.15 -20.99
N THR A 227 -38.54 4.23 -21.05
CA THR A 227 -38.47 3.03 -20.20
C THR A 227 -37.61 3.21 -18.96
N TYR A 228 -37.06 4.40 -18.68
CA TYR A 228 -36.08 4.64 -17.61
C TYR A 228 -36.54 4.12 -16.24
N PHE A 229 -37.83 4.28 -15.90
CA PHE A 229 -38.40 3.81 -14.64
C PHE A 229 -38.40 2.28 -14.46
N LYS A 230 -38.25 1.51 -15.54
CA LYS A 230 -38.10 0.04 -15.54
C LYS A 230 -36.64 -0.40 -15.69
N GLU A 231 -35.70 0.53 -15.73
CA GLU A 231 -34.29 0.26 -16.00
C GLU A 231 -33.46 0.54 -14.74
N ASN A 232 -32.45 -0.29 -14.51
CA ASN A 232 -31.50 -0.13 -13.42
C ASN A 232 -30.10 0.14 -13.99
N TRP A 233 -29.79 1.42 -14.24
CA TRP A 233 -28.54 1.82 -14.85
C TRP A 233 -27.40 1.91 -13.83
N LEU A 234 -26.33 1.16 -14.09
CA LEU A 234 -25.01 1.44 -13.52
C LEU A 234 -24.29 2.40 -14.47
N VAL A 235 -23.93 3.57 -13.98
CA VAL A 235 -23.09 4.52 -14.74
C VAL A 235 -21.70 4.47 -14.14
N VAL A 236 -20.72 4.01 -14.93
CA VAL A 236 -19.32 3.93 -14.53
C VAL A 236 -18.54 4.98 -15.32
N ILE A 237 -17.79 5.83 -14.62
CA ILE A 237 -16.91 6.83 -15.22
C ILE A 237 -15.52 6.65 -14.62
N THR A 238 -14.51 6.52 -15.47
CA THR A 238 -13.14 6.26 -15.01
C THR A 238 -12.14 6.76 -16.03
N SER A 239 -10.90 6.97 -15.59
CA SER A 239 -9.75 7.06 -16.49
C SER A 239 -8.97 5.74 -16.53
N ASN A 240 -8.27 5.53 -17.63
CA ASN A 240 -7.38 4.39 -17.89
C ASN A 240 -5.98 4.59 -17.25
N HIS A 241 -5.51 5.83 -17.21
CA HIS A 241 -4.31 6.27 -16.53
C HIS A 241 -4.42 7.74 -16.12
N GLY A 242 -3.44 8.21 -15.33
CA GLY A 242 -3.23 9.63 -15.06
C GLY A 242 -2.30 10.24 -16.09
N GLY A 243 -1.31 11.02 -15.67
CA GLY A 243 -0.30 11.53 -16.58
C GLY A 243 0.80 12.27 -15.86
N ALA A 244 1.86 12.63 -16.59
CA ALA A 244 3.03 13.26 -15.98
C ALA A 244 2.65 14.62 -15.38
N ALA A 245 2.86 14.76 -14.06
CA ALA A 245 2.62 15.99 -13.31
C ALA A 245 3.67 16.14 -12.21
N VAL A 246 3.96 17.38 -11.80
CA VAL A 246 4.85 17.65 -10.67
C VAL A 246 4.05 17.49 -9.38
N ILE A 247 4.45 16.56 -8.52
CA ILE A 247 3.86 16.44 -7.18
C ILE A 247 4.61 17.39 -6.22
N PRO A 248 3.90 18.33 -5.56
CA PRO A 248 4.51 19.17 -4.54
C PRO A 248 5.23 18.34 -3.47
N PRO A 249 6.43 18.74 -2.98
CA PRO A 249 7.18 17.96 -2.02
C PRO A 249 6.41 17.59 -0.75
N ASN A 250 5.47 18.44 -0.32
CA ASN A 250 4.60 18.20 0.84
C ASN A 250 3.47 17.18 0.58
N GLN A 251 3.19 16.86 -0.68
CA GLN A 251 2.20 15.87 -1.10
C GLN A 251 2.84 14.56 -1.58
N ASN A 252 4.16 14.55 -1.82
CA ASN A 252 4.91 13.36 -2.19
C ASN A 252 5.20 12.51 -0.94
N ASP A 253 4.40 11.47 -0.74
CA ASP A 253 4.59 10.47 0.30
C ASP A 253 5.43 9.27 -0.13
N ASN A 254 6.05 9.32 -1.32
CA ASN A 254 6.84 8.23 -1.92
C ASN A 254 6.09 6.89 -2.06
N THR A 255 4.75 6.91 -2.00
CA THR A 255 3.92 5.74 -2.32
C THR A 255 3.39 5.80 -3.75
N ILE A 256 2.66 4.75 -4.16
CA ILE A 256 1.97 4.72 -5.45
C ILE A 256 1.01 5.91 -5.65
N PHE A 257 0.45 6.46 -4.57
CA PHE A 257 -0.44 7.62 -4.63
C PHE A 257 0.28 8.94 -4.97
N SER A 258 1.62 8.93 -4.91
CA SER A 258 2.46 10.04 -5.36
C SER A 258 3.02 9.81 -6.77
N ASN A 259 2.62 8.71 -7.44
CA ASN A 259 2.91 8.50 -8.86
C ASN A 259 1.74 9.03 -9.72
N PRO A 260 1.88 10.22 -10.33
CA PRO A 260 0.80 10.86 -11.07
C PRO A 260 0.41 10.09 -12.35
N LEU A 261 1.29 9.25 -12.91
CA LEU A 261 0.97 8.39 -14.05
C LEU A 261 -0.11 7.37 -13.71
N THR A 262 -0.16 6.92 -12.46
CA THR A 262 -1.12 5.91 -12.00
C THR A 262 -2.40 6.49 -11.42
N ASN A 263 -2.43 7.79 -11.12
CA ASN A 263 -3.58 8.39 -10.46
C ASN A 263 -4.76 8.56 -11.42
N THR A 264 -5.71 7.65 -11.34
CA THR A 264 -7.00 7.71 -12.03
C THR A 264 -8.10 8.21 -11.09
N PHE A 265 -9.30 8.41 -11.63
CA PHE A 265 -10.52 8.50 -10.82
C PHE A 265 -11.49 7.39 -11.21
N THR A 266 -12.42 7.09 -10.33
CA THR A 266 -13.49 6.13 -10.60
C THR A 266 -14.76 6.60 -9.92
N ILE A 267 -15.87 6.58 -10.66
CA ILE A 267 -17.22 6.84 -10.16
C ILE A 267 -18.09 5.67 -10.59
N ILE A 268 -18.71 5.01 -9.63
CA ILE A 268 -19.66 3.91 -9.83
C ILE A 268 -21.01 4.42 -9.30
N HIS A 269 -21.82 4.95 -10.21
CA HIS A 269 -23.07 5.63 -9.91
C HIS A 269 -24.28 4.72 -10.17
N ASN A 270 -25.26 4.81 -9.27
CA ASN A 270 -26.61 4.34 -9.49
C ASN A 270 -27.56 5.21 -8.67
N ALA A 271 -28.76 5.50 -9.17
CA ALA A 271 -29.71 6.41 -8.52
C ALA A 271 -30.15 5.95 -7.11
N GLU A 272 -30.01 4.66 -6.77
CA GLU A 272 -30.36 4.09 -5.48
C GLU A 272 -29.18 4.01 -4.51
N TYR A 273 -27.96 4.34 -4.95
CA TYR A 273 -26.78 4.33 -4.09
C TYR A 273 -26.75 5.51 -3.13
N VAL A 274 -26.08 5.30 -1.99
CA VAL A 274 -25.67 6.38 -1.09
C VAL A 274 -24.26 6.85 -1.44
N SER A 275 -23.96 8.12 -1.23
CA SER A 275 -22.62 8.65 -1.47
C SER A 275 -21.58 7.94 -0.59
N ARG A 276 -20.54 7.36 -1.23
CA ARG A 276 -19.40 6.73 -0.57
C ARG A 276 -18.11 7.13 -1.27
N LEU A 277 -17.37 8.05 -0.65
CA LEU A 277 -16.01 8.38 -1.05
C LEU A 277 -15.03 7.30 -0.53
N VAL A 278 -14.25 6.71 -1.42
CA VAL A 278 -13.07 5.90 -1.09
C VAL A 278 -11.86 6.80 -1.20
N GLU A 279 -11.38 7.28 -0.05
CA GLU A 279 -10.22 8.16 0.01
C GLU A 279 -8.91 7.39 -0.13
N LYS A 280 -7.83 8.14 -0.40
CA LYS A 280 -6.48 7.65 -0.24
C LYS A 280 -6.31 7.09 1.19
N PRO A 281 -5.90 5.83 1.37
CA PRO A 281 -5.68 5.24 2.68
C PRO A 281 -4.57 5.99 3.41
N PHE A 282 -4.57 5.91 4.74
CA PHE A 282 -3.47 6.42 5.54
C PHE A 282 -2.17 5.68 5.17
N THR A 283 -1.19 6.42 4.62
CA THR A 283 0.10 5.89 4.18
C THR A 283 1.20 6.01 5.23
N GLY A 284 0.89 6.57 6.40
CA GLY A 284 1.87 6.81 7.47
C GLY A 284 1.93 8.28 7.85
N ASN A 285 2.68 8.58 8.92
CA ASN A 285 2.88 9.96 9.36
C ASN A 285 4.00 10.60 8.53
N SER A 286 3.85 11.87 8.15
CA SER A 286 4.94 12.64 7.53
C SER A 286 6.07 12.84 8.56
N PHE A 287 7.24 12.30 8.24
CA PHE A 287 8.45 12.40 9.05
C PHE A 287 9.44 13.36 8.39
N ALA A 288 9.06 14.63 8.36
CA ALA A 288 9.91 15.70 7.85
C ALA A 288 11.03 16.09 8.82
N GLY A 289 12.16 16.51 8.26
CA GLY A 289 13.29 17.03 9.01
C GLY A 289 14.58 17.13 8.19
N ASN A 290 15.61 17.72 8.79
CA ASN A 290 16.97 17.70 8.27
C ASN A 290 17.78 16.68 9.08
N PHE A 291 18.21 15.62 8.43
CA PHE A 291 18.78 14.44 9.10
C PHE A 291 20.25 14.26 8.72
N LEU A 292 21.09 13.94 9.70
CA LEU A 292 22.50 13.67 9.48
C LEU A 292 22.69 12.31 8.81
N ARG A 293 23.44 12.28 7.71
CA ARG A 293 23.89 11.05 7.08
C ARG A 293 25.10 10.49 7.82
N PHE A 294 24.97 9.28 8.33
CA PHE A 294 26.07 8.49 8.86
C PHE A 294 26.63 7.61 7.75
N TYR A 295 27.79 8.01 7.20
CA TYR A 295 28.45 7.29 6.13
C TYR A 295 29.96 7.23 6.36
N SER A 296 30.62 6.34 5.61
CA SER A 296 32.08 6.22 5.59
C SER A 296 32.62 6.26 4.18
N THR A 297 33.80 6.86 4.01
CA THR A 297 34.61 6.80 2.79
C THR A 297 35.76 5.83 3.00
N LYS A 298 36.06 5.02 1.99
CA LYS A 298 37.35 4.30 1.91
C LYS A 298 38.32 5.22 1.19
N GLY A 299 39.49 5.49 1.78
CA GLY A 299 40.57 6.14 1.04
C GLY A 299 41.06 5.25 -0.11
N SER A 300 41.70 5.86 -1.11
CA SER A 300 42.37 5.12 -2.18
C SER A 300 43.55 4.31 -1.63
N LEU A 301 43.82 3.15 -2.23
CA LEU A 301 45.01 2.35 -1.91
C LEU A 301 46.28 3.21 -2.02
N ALA A 302 47.04 3.32 -0.94
CA ALA A 302 48.37 3.89 -0.92
C ALA A 302 49.37 2.79 -0.55
N ASN A 303 50.36 2.54 -1.41
CA ASN A 303 51.44 1.57 -1.15
C ASN A 303 50.99 0.15 -0.77
N GLY A 304 49.86 -0.32 -1.32
CA GLY A 304 49.33 -1.66 -1.03
C GLY A 304 48.66 -1.81 0.35
N VAL A 305 48.53 -0.71 1.11
CA VAL A 305 47.83 -0.67 2.40
C VAL A 305 46.50 0.04 2.21
N GLN A 306 45.40 -0.60 2.61
CA GLN A 306 44.09 0.04 2.65
C GLN A 306 44.04 1.00 3.85
N PRO A 307 43.82 2.31 3.64
CA PRO A 307 43.69 3.25 4.75
C PRO A 307 42.43 2.95 5.58
N SER A 308 42.47 3.31 6.86
CA SER A 308 41.28 3.24 7.72
C SER A 308 40.16 4.12 7.14
N PRO A 309 38.90 3.64 7.11
CA PRO A 309 37.80 4.41 6.56
C PRO A 309 37.52 5.65 7.43
N VAL A 310 37.33 6.80 6.79
CA VAL A 310 36.90 8.02 7.50
C VAL A 310 35.39 8.01 7.59
N SER A 311 34.85 8.22 8.79
CA SER A 311 33.43 7.97 9.09
C SER A 311 32.80 9.13 9.82
N VAL A 312 31.52 9.40 9.57
CA VAL A 312 30.72 10.27 10.44
C VAL A 312 30.32 9.48 11.68
N ILE A 313 30.77 9.90 12.86
CA ILE A 313 30.58 9.20 14.13
C ILE A 313 29.99 10.17 15.15
N ALA A 314 28.93 9.78 15.83
CA ALA A 314 28.36 10.54 16.95
C ALA A 314 28.60 9.77 18.26
N THR A 315 29.23 10.41 19.25
CA THR A 315 29.57 9.79 20.54
C THR A 315 29.02 10.59 21.70
N ALA A 316 28.43 9.92 22.69
CA ALA A 316 27.89 10.56 23.89
C ALA A 316 28.90 10.44 25.07
N ALA A 317 29.14 11.55 25.77
CA ALA A 317 30.25 11.68 26.73
C ALA A 317 30.05 10.89 28.03
N ASN A 318 28.83 10.84 28.58
CA ASN A 318 28.51 10.02 29.75
C ASN A 318 27.60 8.87 29.32
N SER A 319 28.13 7.65 29.29
CA SER A 319 27.44 6.53 28.65
C SER A 319 26.94 5.46 29.61
N ASP A 320 27.33 5.49 30.89
CA ASP A 320 26.95 4.45 31.86
C ASP A 320 25.45 4.34 32.10
N HIS A 321 24.69 5.40 31.82
CA HIS A 321 23.23 5.37 31.87
C HIS A 321 22.60 4.41 30.83
N TYR A 322 23.35 4.03 29.78
CA TYR A 322 22.91 3.09 28.73
C TYR A 322 23.50 1.69 28.89
N ASN A 323 24.06 1.40 30.07
CA ASN A 323 24.34 0.04 30.50
C ASN A 323 23.04 -0.77 30.57
N LEU A 324 23.12 -2.02 30.15
CA LEU A 324 21.98 -2.94 30.20
C LEU A 324 22.01 -3.78 31.47
N GLY A 325 23.15 -3.85 32.18
CA GLY A 325 23.35 -4.68 33.35
C GLY A 325 23.06 -6.15 33.08
N ASP A 326 22.93 -6.92 34.17
CA ASP A 326 22.54 -8.32 34.17
C ASP A 326 21.04 -8.53 34.45
N THR A 327 20.41 -7.59 35.17
CA THR A 327 19.03 -7.71 35.68
C THR A 327 18.06 -6.67 35.12
N ALA A 328 18.55 -5.61 34.48
CA ALA A 328 17.72 -4.47 34.12
C ALA A 328 16.83 -4.74 32.90
N GLN A 329 15.63 -4.15 32.93
CA GLN A 329 14.72 -4.08 31.78
C GLN A 329 14.91 -2.76 31.05
N ARG A 330 14.95 -2.80 29.71
CA ARG A 330 15.25 -1.65 28.87
C ARG A 330 14.50 -1.74 27.55
N THR A 331 14.18 -0.58 26.98
CA THR A 331 13.75 -0.48 25.59
C THR A 331 14.61 0.55 24.89
N ILE A 332 15.10 0.18 23.71
CA ILE A 332 15.87 1.04 22.81
C ILE A 332 15.02 1.19 21.56
N GLU A 333 14.68 2.42 21.18
CA GLU A 333 13.99 2.71 19.93
C GLU A 333 14.78 3.68 19.08
N PHE A 334 14.63 3.56 17.77
CA PHE A 334 15.12 4.55 16.82
C PHE A 334 14.43 4.38 15.48
N LYS A 335 14.48 5.44 14.68
CA LYS A 335 14.10 5.38 13.27
C LYS A 335 15.33 5.37 12.41
N MET A 336 15.26 4.63 11.31
CA MET A 336 16.38 4.51 10.39
C MET A 336 15.89 4.49 8.95
N LYS A 337 16.62 5.19 8.07
CA LYS A 337 16.51 5.12 6.61
C LYS A 337 17.85 4.67 6.05
N ARG A 338 17.85 3.67 5.17
CA ARG A 338 19.08 3.19 4.51
C ARG A 338 19.27 3.86 3.16
N THR A 339 20.52 4.09 2.80
CA THR A 339 20.86 4.66 1.49
C THR A 339 20.90 3.57 0.42
N ASN A 340 20.44 3.89 -0.79
CA ASN A 340 20.56 2.97 -1.94
C ASN A 340 22.03 2.82 -2.33
N ARG A 341 22.55 1.59 -2.31
CA ARG A 341 23.91 1.22 -2.75
C ARG A 341 23.97 0.66 -4.17
N GLY A 342 22.81 0.43 -4.79
CA GLY A 342 22.66 -0.05 -6.15
C GLY A 342 22.44 1.08 -7.14
N THR A 343 21.92 0.76 -8.32
CA THR A 343 21.48 1.77 -9.30
C THR A 343 20.03 2.18 -9.01
N THR A 344 19.55 3.24 -9.67
CA THR A 344 18.13 3.62 -9.61
C THR A 344 17.21 2.50 -10.14
N SER A 345 17.66 1.77 -11.17
CA SER A 345 16.92 0.66 -11.79
C SER A 345 17.04 -0.68 -11.06
N ALA A 346 18.04 -0.84 -10.20
CA ALA A 346 18.27 -2.03 -9.40
C ALA A 346 18.74 -1.60 -7.99
N PRO A 347 17.82 -1.09 -7.15
CA PRO A 347 18.18 -0.59 -5.84
C PRO A 347 18.68 -1.71 -4.93
N ASN A 348 19.66 -1.40 -4.07
CA ASN A 348 20.26 -2.34 -3.13
C ASN A 348 20.41 -1.70 -1.75
N TYR A 349 19.69 -2.22 -0.77
CA TYR A 349 19.71 -1.78 0.63
C TYR A 349 20.29 -2.83 1.58
N SER A 350 21.10 -3.74 1.03
CA SER A 350 21.70 -4.86 1.75
C SER A 350 23.07 -4.50 2.32
N TYR A 351 23.31 -4.92 3.57
CA TYR A 351 24.57 -4.70 4.28
C TYR A 351 25.06 -6.01 4.91
N THR A 352 26.35 -6.11 5.19
CA THR A 352 26.93 -7.34 5.72
C THR A 352 27.74 -6.99 6.95
N TRP A 353 27.08 -7.02 8.11
CA TRP A 353 27.63 -6.92 9.45
C TRP A 353 28.18 -5.57 9.95
N PRO A 354 27.90 -4.38 9.38
CA PRO A 354 28.37 -3.16 10.03
C PRO A 354 27.61 -2.92 11.33
N ILE A 355 28.33 -2.78 12.45
CA ILE A 355 27.78 -2.15 13.65
C ILE A 355 27.60 -0.67 13.34
N PHE A 356 26.44 -0.14 13.70
CA PHE A 356 26.11 1.27 13.45
C PHE A 356 25.60 2.00 14.70
N PHE A 357 25.25 1.28 15.77
CA PHE A 357 24.76 1.89 16.99
C PHE A 357 25.03 0.99 18.21
N GLY A 358 25.46 1.56 19.33
CA GLY A 358 25.53 0.85 20.62
C GLY A 358 26.76 1.15 21.45
N ARG A 359 27.00 0.29 22.46
CA ARG A 359 28.09 0.36 23.45
C ARG A 359 28.90 -0.93 23.48
N LYS A 360 29.45 -1.30 22.33
CA LYS A 360 30.30 -2.49 22.20
C LYS A 360 31.45 -2.20 21.25
N ALA A 361 32.66 -2.48 21.71
CA ALA A 361 33.90 -2.14 21.01
C ALA A 361 34.08 -2.79 19.62
N SER A 362 33.54 -4.00 19.45
CA SER A 362 33.85 -4.86 18.31
C SER A 362 32.68 -5.79 17.99
N LYS A 363 32.50 -6.09 16.69
CA LYS A 363 31.54 -7.09 16.23
C LYS A 363 32.08 -8.52 16.25
N THR A 364 33.37 -8.71 16.52
CA THR A 364 33.98 -10.04 16.55
C THR A 364 33.28 -10.87 17.65
N PRO A 365 32.73 -12.05 17.33
CA PRO A 365 32.18 -12.95 18.33
C PRO A 365 33.19 -13.23 19.45
N GLN A 366 32.71 -13.45 20.68
CA GLN A 366 33.55 -13.82 21.82
C GLN A 366 34.64 -12.80 22.22
N SER A 367 34.52 -11.54 21.81
CA SER A 367 35.54 -10.50 22.04
C SER A 367 35.18 -9.53 23.16
N SER A 368 34.46 -8.44 22.88
CA SER A 368 34.11 -7.39 23.85
C SER A 368 32.75 -7.60 24.51
N VAL A 369 32.59 -7.08 25.73
CA VAL A 369 31.31 -7.03 26.43
C VAL A 369 30.46 -5.87 25.88
N GLY A 370 29.14 -5.98 25.96
CA GLY A 370 28.22 -4.91 25.60
C GLY A 370 27.17 -5.30 24.58
N TRP A 371 26.50 -4.28 24.03
CA TRP A 371 25.41 -4.40 23.07
C TRP A 371 25.62 -3.52 21.85
N ALA A 372 25.09 -3.97 20.70
CA ALA A 372 25.13 -3.21 19.47
C ALA A 372 23.95 -3.55 18.54
N CYS A 373 23.61 -2.61 17.67
CA CYS A 373 22.84 -2.84 16.47
C CYS A 373 23.78 -2.95 15.27
N SER A 374 23.57 -3.97 14.44
CA SER A 374 24.25 -4.15 13.15
C SER A 374 23.26 -4.39 12.02
N MET A 375 23.69 -4.25 10.77
CA MET A 375 22.87 -4.61 9.61
C MET A 375 23.31 -5.95 8.99
N GLU A 376 22.37 -6.79 8.60
CA GLU A 376 22.62 -8.10 7.99
C GLU A 376 21.60 -8.38 6.90
N GLY A 377 22.04 -8.42 5.65
CA GLY A 377 21.12 -8.41 4.52
C GLY A 377 20.22 -7.18 4.59
N GLY A 378 18.91 -7.43 4.58
CA GLY A 378 17.88 -6.42 4.79
C GLY A 378 17.48 -6.23 6.27
N ALA A 379 18.05 -6.96 7.22
CA ALA A 379 17.63 -6.93 8.62
C ALA A 379 18.48 -5.96 9.47
N VAL A 380 17.88 -5.46 10.55
CA VAL A 380 18.59 -4.89 11.69
C VAL A 380 18.71 -5.97 12.75
N ARG A 381 19.94 -6.20 13.20
CA ARG A 381 20.27 -7.16 14.25
C ARG A 381 20.59 -6.41 15.53
N PHE A 382 19.92 -6.73 16.62
CA PHE A 382 20.37 -6.35 17.96
C PHE A 382 21.16 -7.51 18.56
N LEU A 383 22.38 -7.26 18.98
CA LEU A 383 23.30 -8.27 19.50
C LEU A 383 23.89 -7.86 20.85
N ILE A 384 24.17 -8.87 21.67
CA ILE A 384 24.95 -8.77 22.89
C ILE A 384 26.14 -9.73 22.80
N GLY A 385 27.28 -9.33 23.36
CA GLY A 385 28.50 -10.13 23.34
C GLY A 385 29.27 -10.02 24.64
N LYS A 386 30.22 -10.94 24.83
CA LYS A 386 31.23 -10.89 25.89
C LYS A 386 32.45 -11.76 25.51
N PRO A 387 33.61 -11.55 26.17
CA PRO A 387 34.76 -12.44 25.99
C PRO A 387 34.41 -13.92 26.23
N GLY A 388 34.84 -14.80 25.33
CA GLY A 388 34.73 -16.26 25.49
C GLY A 388 33.33 -16.87 25.31
N VAL A 389 32.31 -16.10 24.92
CA VAL A 389 30.94 -16.60 24.65
C VAL A 389 30.42 -16.06 23.32
N ASN A 390 29.78 -16.93 22.54
CA ASN A 390 29.17 -16.53 21.26
C ASN A 390 28.12 -15.43 21.47
N HIS A 391 27.95 -14.56 20.47
CA HIS A 391 26.95 -13.52 20.53
C HIS A 391 25.53 -14.11 20.61
N LEU A 392 24.69 -13.47 21.41
CA LEU A 392 23.24 -13.65 21.33
C LEU A 392 22.67 -12.49 20.54
N PHE A 393 21.64 -12.75 19.75
CA PHE A 393 21.04 -11.72 18.91
C PHE A 393 19.57 -11.97 18.63
N VAL A 394 18.88 -10.92 18.18
CA VAL A 394 17.56 -10.98 17.55
C VAL A 394 17.62 -10.17 16.25
N ASN A 395 17.02 -10.71 15.20
CA ASN A 395 16.95 -10.07 13.88
C ASN A 395 15.53 -9.56 13.64
N THR A 396 15.43 -8.41 12.98
CA THR A 396 14.19 -7.99 12.32
C THR A 396 13.97 -8.78 11.02
N PRO A 397 12.78 -8.70 10.41
CA PRO A 397 12.59 -9.08 9.01
C PRO A 397 13.50 -8.27 8.08
N ASN A 398 13.67 -8.77 6.86
CA ASN A 398 14.35 -8.02 5.81
C ASN A 398 13.46 -6.85 5.35
N ILE A 399 14.02 -5.64 5.39
CA ILE A 399 13.41 -4.39 4.92
C ILE A 399 14.39 -3.79 3.90
N THR A 400 13.96 -3.67 2.65
CA THR A 400 14.83 -3.30 1.52
C THR A 400 14.13 -2.33 0.57
N ASP A 401 13.38 -1.38 1.11
CA ASP A 401 12.62 -0.38 0.33
C ASP A 401 13.23 1.02 0.35
N GLY A 402 14.19 1.29 1.25
CA GLY A 402 14.83 2.60 1.39
C GLY A 402 13.97 3.63 2.12
N ASN A 403 12.87 3.22 2.75
CA ASN A 403 12.01 4.12 3.51
C ASN A 403 12.49 4.28 4.96
N TRP A 404 11.88 5.21 5.68
CA TRP A 404 12.04 5.30 7.13
C TRP A 404 11.21 4.22 7.81
N HIS A 405 11.87 3.45 8.68
CA HIS A 405 11.22 2.46 9.54
C HIS A 405 11.55 2.71 11.00
N SER A 406 10.60 2.34 11.86
CA SER A 406 10.78 2.39 13.31
C SER A 406 11.24 1.03 13.83
N PHE A 407 12.28 1.03 14.66
CA PHE A 407 12.86 -0.15 15.27
C PHE A 407 12.78 -0.03 16.78
N ALA A 408 12.32 -1.09 17.45
CA ALA A 408 12.40 -1.20 18.90
C ALA A 408 13.04 -2.52 19.31
N PHE A 409 13.95 -2.46 20.27
CA PHE A 409 14.56 -3.62 20.93
C PHE A 409 14.25 -3.57 22.41
N VAL A 410 13.63 -4.64 22.92
CA VAL A 410 13.16 -4.73 24.30
C VAL A 410 13.92 -5.84 25.00
N ILE A 411 14.54 -5.48 26.13
CA ILE A 411 15.01 -6.44 27.12
C ILE A 411 13.99 -6.50 28.24
N VAL A 412 13.34 -7.66 28.36
CA VAL A 412 12.23 -7.90 29.27
C VAL A 412 12.53 -9.05 30.22
N ASN A 413 12.11 -8.92 31.48
CA ASN A 413 12.14 -10.00 32.45
C ASN A 413 10.77 -10.66 32.51
N LYS A 414 10.68 -11.96 32.23
CA LYS A 414 9.45 -12.75 32.25
C LYS A 414 9.74 -14.14 32.80
N ASN A 415 8.89 -14.65 33.69
CA ASN A 415 9.03 -15.99 34.27
C ASN A 415 10.44 -16.27 34.82
N PHE A 416 11.02 -15.30 35.55
CA PHE A 416 12.38 -15.36 36.11
C PHE A 416 13.51 -15.50 35.08
N LYS A 417 13.22 -15.27 33.80
CA LYS A 417 14.17 -15.26 32.69
C LYS A 417 14.20 -13.89 32.02
N ARG A 418 15.27 -13.63 31.27
CA ARG A 418 15.48 -12.38 30.55
C ARG A 418 15.48 -12.66 29.05
N TYR A 419 14.79 -11.83 28.27
CA TYR A 419 14.62 -12.02 26.82
C TYR A 419 14.92 -10.75 26.04
N MET A 420 15.51 -10.90 24.86
CA MET A 420 15.59 -9.87 23.83
C MET A 420 14.47 -10.06 22.82
N ARG A 421 13.76 -8.98 22.51
CA ARG A 421 12.69 -8.92 21.51
C ARG A 421 12.93 -7.79 20.53
N ALA A 422 12.49 -7.97 19.29
CA ALA A 422 12.56 -6.96 18.24
C ALA A 422 11.17 -6.61 17.72
N TYR A 423 11.01 -5.35 17.33
CA TYR A 423 9.80 -4.81 16.71
C TYR A 423 10.18 -3.93 15.53
N VAL A 424 9.33 -3.97 14.50
CA VAL A 424 9.43 -3.11 13.32
C VAL A 424 8.07 -2.46 13.07
N ASP A 425 8.06 -1.14 12.94
CA ASP A 425 6.85 -0.34 12.68
C ASP A 425 5.71 -0.67 13.65
N GLY A 426 6.07 -0.84 14.93
CA GLY A 426 5.15 -1.21 16.00
C GLY A 426 4.79 -2.69 16.08
N ASN A 427 5.21 -3.52 15.13
CA ASN A 427 4.86 -4.95 15.08
C ASN A 427 5.94 -5.81 15.73
N TYR A 428 5.53 -6.74 16.59
CA TYR A 428 6.42 -7.75 17.15
C TYR A 428 6.89 -8.73 16.07
N VAL A 429 8.19 -9.03 16.05
CA VAL A 429 8.81 -9.92 15.04
C VAL A 429 8.54 -11.41 15.31
N ASN A 430 7.70 -11.74 16.31
CA ASN A 430 7.35 -13.12 16.69
C ASN A 430 8.56 -14.03 16.99
N ALA A 431 9.66 -13.43 17.46
CA ALA A 431 10.86 -14.14 17.90
C ALA A 431 11.45 -13.48 19.16
N GLU A 432 11.91 -14.29 20.11
CA GLU A 432 12.62 -13.85 21.30
C GLU A 432 13.87 -14.71 21.56
N THR A 433 14.92 -14.07 22.06
CA THR A 433 16.19 -14.72 22.40
C THR A 433 16.39 -14.65 23.91
N GLU A 434 16.47 -15.80 24.57
CA GLU A 434 16.77 -15.87 26.01
C GLU A 434 18.20 -15.40 26.29
N ILE A 435 18.36 -14.54 27.29
CA ILE A 435 19.65 -14.18 27.88
C ILE A 435 19.80 -15.04 29.14
N PRO A 436 20.61 -16.12 29.10
CA PRO A 436 20.80 -16.99 30.26
C PRO A 436 21.50 -16.22 31.39
N ALA A 437 21.21 -16.56 32.65
CA ALA A 437 21.84 -15.91 33.80
C ALA A 437 23.38 -16.03 33.78
N SER A 438 23.91 -17.10 33.20
CA SER A 438 25.36 -17.31 32.98
C SER A 438 25.99 -16.31 32.00
N PHE A 439 25.19 -15.53 31.28
CA PHE A 439 25.70 -14.45 30.44
C PHE A 439 26.30 -13.32 31.30
N GLY A 440 25.73 -13.05 32.49
CA GLY A 440 26.22 -12.04 33.41
C GLY A 440 25.98 -10.60 32.95
N THR A 441 26.77 -9.66 33.47
CA THR A 441 26.63 -8.23 33.13
C THR A 441 27.00 -7.93 31.68
N LEU A 442 26.29 -6.95 31.11
CA LEU A 442 26.48 -6.43 29.75
C LEU A 442 27.16 -5.06 29.75
N ASP A 443 27.78 -4.70 30.87
CA ASP A 443 28.32 -3.36 31.09
C ASP A 443 29.79 -3.32 30.70
N ASP A 444 30.14 -2.33 29.89
CA ASP A 444 31.52 -2.00 29.56
C ASP A 444 31.78 -0.53 29.93
N PRO A 445 32.46 -0.26 31.05
CA PRO A 445 32.73 1.11 31.47
C PRO A 445 33.72 1.82 30.56
N SER A 446 34.44 1.09 29.69
CA SER A 446 35.41 1.67 28.75
C SER A 446 34.76 2.14 27.43
N GLU A 447 33.51 1.76 27.18
CA GLU A 447 32.85 2.00 25.90
C GLU A 447 31.78 3.10 25.97
N SER A 448 31.92 4.09 25.09
CA SER A 448 30.92 5.16 24.91
C SER A 448 29.72 4.69 24.08
N LEU A 449 28.57 5.36 24.21
CA LEU A 449 27.45 5.18 23.29
C LEU A 449 27.79 5.87 21.97
N THR A 450 27.69 5.14 20.86
CA THR A 450 28.12 5.64 19.55
C THR A 450 27.10 5.31 18.46
N ILE A 451 26.90 6.23 17.52
CA ILE A 451 26.21 6.04 16.24
C ILE A 451 27.24 6.22 15.11
N GLY A 452 27.11 5.44 14.05
CA GLY A 452 28.05 5.40 12.94
C GLY A 452 29.03 4.23 13.04
N THR A 453 30.01 4.22 12.16
CA THR A 453 30.96 3.10 12.02
C THR A 453 31.82 2.93 13.27
N ARG A 454 31.98 1.68 13.71
CA ARG A 454 33.00 1.27 14.69
C ARG A 454 34.14 0.52 13.99
N GLU A 455 35.38 0.84 14.33
CA GLU A 455 36.57 0.34 13.63
C GLU A 455 36.72 -1.19 13.71
N ARG A 456 37.36 -1.74 12.66
CA ARG A 456 37.65 -3.17 12.37
C ARG A 456 36.59 -3.96 11.58
N ASP A 457 36.02 -3.38 10.53
CA ASP A 457 35.63 -4.20 9.37
C ASP A 457 35.53 -3.40 8.07
N ASN A 458 36.21 -3.89 7.04
CA ASN A 458 36.55 -3.15 5.84
C ASN A 458 35.73 -3.58 4.60
N THR A 459 34.72 -4.44 4.74
CA THR A 459 34.01 -5.03 3.58
C THR A 459 32.74 -4.26 3.20
N ASN A 460 31.82 -3.97 4.13
CA ASN A 460 30.58 -3.22 3.89
C ASN A 460 30.34 -2.13 4.95
N LEU A 461 30.77 -0.90 4.66
CA LEU A 461 30.61 0.25 5.56
C LEU A 461 29.13 0.68 5.65
N PRO A 462 28.66 1.14 6.82
CA PRO A 462 27.30 1.61 6.96
C PRO A 462 27.10 2.94 6.22
N ASP A 463 25.91 3.13 5.66
CA ASP A 463 25.46 4.36 5.01
C ASP A 463 23.96 4.52 5.24
N PHE A 464 23.58 5.40 6.15
CA PHE A 464 22.22 5.49 6.66
C PHE A 464 21.92 6.85 7.30
N TYR A 465 20.65 7.09 7.59
CA TYR A 465 20.17 8.15 8.45
C TYR A 465 19.52 7.52 9.68
N MET A 466 19.68 8.14 10.84
CA MET A 466 19.09 7.68 12.10
C MET A 466 18.57 8.86 12.90
N ALA A 467 17.38 8.72 13.47
CA ALA A 467 16.66 9.80 14.14
C ALA A 467 15.68 9.23 15.18
N ASP A 468 15.04 10.12 15.94
CA ASP A 468 14.02 9.78 16.95
C ASP A 468 14.47 8.67 17.91
N ILE A 469 15.73 8.76 18.37
CA ILE A 469 16.40 7.75 19.18
C ILE A 469 15.91 7.89 20.62
N LYS A 470 15.41 6.82 21.22
CA LYS A 470 14.85 6.81 22.58
C LYS A 470 15.47 5.69 23.38
N PHE A 471 15.84 6.01 24.62
CA PHE A 471 16.28 5.01 25.58
C PHE A 471 15.36 5.05 26.79
N TRP A 472 14.69 3.93 27.06
CA TRP A 472 13.73 3.80 28.15
C TRP A 472 14.30 2.92 29.26
N LYS A 473 14.13 3.35 30.51
CA LYS A 473 14.48 2.59 31.73
C LYS A 473 13.48 1.46 32.05
N ALA A 474 12.57 1.16 31.13
CA ALA A 474 11.52 0.15 31.27
C ALA A 474 11.44 -0.71 30.01
N ALA A 475 10.91 -1.93 30.15
CA ALA A 475 10.45 -2.71 29.01
C ALA A 475 9.06 -2.19 28.60
N LEU A 476 8.97 -1.58 27.43
CA LEU A 476 7.68 -1.20 26.84
C LEU A 476 6.90 -2.45 26.42
N THR A 477 5.58 -2.42 26.63
CA THR A 477 4.68 -3.51 26.21
C THR A 477 4.42 -3.49 24.71
N ASP A 478 4.03 -4.63 24.15
CA ASP A 478 3.63 -4.78 22.74
C ASP A 478 2.58 -3.74 22.31
N ALA A 479 1.56 -3.50 23.14
CA ALA A 479 0.49 -2.53 22.84
C ALA A 479 1.01 -1.09 22.74
N VAL A 480 1.92 -0.70 23.64
CA VAL A 480 2.54 0.64 23.63
C VAL A 480 3.45 0.81 22.41
N ILE A 481 4.30 -0.17 22.12
CA ILE A 481 5.16 -0.12 20.93
C ILE A 481 4.29 -0.04 19.67
N LYS A 482 3.25 -0.87 19.57
CA LYS A 482 2.30 -0.86 18.44
C LYS A 482 1.63 0.50 18.22
N GLN A 483 1.30 1.19 19.30
CA GLN A 483 0.61 2.48 19.24
C GLN A 483 1.56 3.64 18.90
N PHE A 484 2.76 3.68 19.47
CA PHE A 484 3.59 4.88 19.48
C PHE A 484 4.84 4.81 18.57
N SER A 485 5.25 3.64 18.06
CA SER A 485 6.48 3.53 17.28
C SER A 485 6.53 4.39 16.01
N CYS A 486 5.37 4.72 15.44
CA CYS A 486 5.26 5.50 14.21
C CYS A 486 4.94 6.99 14.48
N ASP A 487 4.86 7.42 15.73
CA ASP A 487 4.74 8.84 16.10
C ASP A 487 6.04 9.57 15.79
N ILE A 488 5.96 10.81 15.30
CA ILE A 488 7.12 11.57 14.82
C ILE A 488 7.96 12.23 15.92
N ALA A 489 7.48 12.15 17.17
CA ALA A 489 8.14 12.62 18.37
C ALA A 489 7.64 11.82 19.59
N VAL A 490 8.24 12.02 20.77
CA VAL A 490 7.68 11.46 22.00
C VAL A 490 6.41 12.22 22.40
N SER A 491 5.25 11.55 22.32
CA SER A 491 3.98 12.11 22.78
C SER A 491 4.02 12.51 24.26
N SER A 492 3.43 13.65 24.60
CA SER A 492 3.23 14.08 25.99
C SER A 492 2.37 13.10 26.80
N ASN A 493 1.50 12.35 26.12
CA ASN A 493 0.62 11.35 26.70
C ASN A 493 1.22 9.93 26.71
N HIS A 494 2.52 9.77 26.39
CA HIS A 494 3.14 8.45 26.35
C HIS A 494 3.12 7.80 27.75
N PRO A 495 2.56 6.59 27.91
CA PRO A 495 2.34 5.98 29.24
C PRO A 495 3.64 5.71 30.01
N TYR A 496 4.76 5.57 29.30
CA TYR A 496 6.08 5.37 29.88
C TYR A 496 6.94 6.65 29.90
N ARG A 497 6.35 7.85 29.72
CA ARG A 497 7.11 9.12 29.61
C ARG A 497 8.07 9.38 30.77
N LEU A 498 7.70 8.97 31.99
CA LEU A 498 8.53 9.08 33.20
C LEU A 498 9.73 8.12 33.20
N SER A 499 9.66 7.05 32.41
CA SER A 499 10.74 6.07 32.23
C SER A 499 11.70 6.45 31.10
N LEU A 500 11.45 7.53 30.37
CA LEU A 500 12.35 8.01 29.31
C LEU A 500 13.64 8.55 29.93
N LEU A 501 14.79 7.97 29.56
CA LEU A 501 16.11 8.45 29.98
C LEU A 501 16.62 9.54 29.04
N SER A 502 16.69 9.22 27.75
CA SER A 502 17.21 10.08 26.71
C SER A 502 16.35 10.01 25.47
N TYR A 503 16.27 11.14 24.78
CA TYR A 503 15.55 11.31 23.54
C TYR A 503 16.32 12.22 22.60
N TRP A 504 16.81 11.68 21.50
CA TRP A 504 17.47 12.43 20.44
C TRP A 504 16.58 12.48 19.20
N PRO A 505 15.85 13.58 18.94
CA PRO A 505 15.06 13.72 17.71
C PRO A 505 15.91 13.54 16.45
N GLY A 506 17.18 13.99 16.46
CA GLY A 506 18.09 13.86 15.32
C GLY A 506 17.71 14.77 14.14
N LYS A 507 17.05 15.89 14.42
CA LYS A 507 16.54 16.86 13.44
C LYS A 507 17.22 18.24 13.55
N ASP A 508 18.37 18.31 14.20
CA ASP A 508 19.09 19.55 14.55
C ASP A 508 19.47 20.39 13.30
N GLY A 509 19.63 19.73 12.15
CA GLY A 509 19.71 20.34 10.84
C GLY A 509 21.04 20.99 10.46
N SER A 510 21.98 21.13 11.39
CA SER A 510 23.35 21.57 11.12
C SER A 510 24.28 21.29 12.31
N GLY A 511 25.58 21.49 12.13
CA GLY A 511 26.57 21.47 13.21
C GLY A 511 27.04 20.07 13.63
N THR A 512 27.68 20.02 14.79
CA THR A 512 28.39 18.85 15.32
C THR A 512 27.74 18.26 16.58
N THR A 513 26.48 18.60 16.85
CA THR A 513 25.77 18.14 18.04
C THR A 513 24.42 17.56 17.64
N ILE A 514 24.07 16.41 18.22
CA ILE A 514 22.70 15.88 18.18
C ILE A 514 22.15 15.99 19.60
N THR A 515 21.09 16.78 19.75
CA THR A 515 20.59 17.19 21.06
C THR A 515 19.79 16.07 21.73
N ASP A 516 20.13 15.74 22.99
CA ASP A 516 19.25 14.99 23.88
C ASP A 516 18.22 15.95 24.51
N GLU A 517 16.96 15.82 24.12
CA GLU A 517 15.81 16.51 24.72
C GLU A 517 15.21 15.71 25.90
N GLY A 518 15.78 14.54 26.20
CA GLY A 518 15.40 13.72 27.34
C GLY A 518 16.00 14.22 28.65
N PRO A 519 15.51 13.69 29.78
CA PRO A 519 15.98 14.10 31.12
C PRO A 519 17.48 13.96 31.37
N ALA A 520 18.19 13.09 30.65
CA ALA A 520 19.62 12.91 30.83
C ALA A 520 20.46 14.05 30.23
N GLY A 521 19.94 14.80 29.25
CA GLY A 521 20.66 15.89 28.59
C GLY A 521 22.00 15.47 27.98
N ASN A 522 22.14 14.21 27.58
CA ASN A 522 23.40 13.64 27.14
C ASN A 522 23.54 13.73 25.61
N HIS A 523 23.85 14.95 25.14
CA HIS A 523 24.02 15.22 23.72
C HIS A 523 25.09 14.33 23.09
N PHE A 524 24.87 13.91 21.84
CA PHE A 524 25.96 13.32 21.05
C PHE A 524 26.82 14.43 20.45
N THR A 525 28.14 14.27 20.52
CA THR A 525 29.07 15.05 19.73
C THR A 525 29.40 14.29 18.46
N VAL A 526 29.11 14.89 17.32
CA VAL A 526 29.46 14.40 15.98
C VAL A 526 30.91 14.78 15.69
N LYS A 527 31.70 13.78 15.37
CA LYS A 527 33.05 13.92 14.87
C LYS A 527 33.16 13.20 13.54
N LEU A 528 34.00 13.76 12.68
CA LEU A 528 34.57 12.99 11.59
C LEU A 528 35.65 12.12 12.23
N GLY A 529 35.63 10.81 11.98
CA GLY A 529 36.66 9.90 12.45
C GLY A 529 38.06 10.37 12.02
N PRO A 530 39.13 9.84 12.62
CA PRO A 530 40.48 10.24 12.23
C PRO A 530 40.66 10.03 10.71
N GLY A 531 40.89 11.13 9.98
CA GLY A 531 41.33 11.07 8.60
C GLY A 531 42.75 10.49 8.55
N ASP A 532 43.11 9.84 7.45
CA ASP A 532 44.49 9.45 7.16
C ASP A 532 45.44 10.65 6.91
N GLY A 533 44.98 11.88 7.18
CA GLY A 533 45.69 13.13 6.94
C GLY A 533 45.55 13.68 5.53
N THR A 534 44.79 13.03 4.62
CA THR A 534 44.62 13.52 3.24
C THR A 534 43.37 14.40 3.08
N PRO A 535 43.49 15.66 2.57
CA PRO A 535 42.37 16.63 2.52
C PRO A 535 41.15 16.20 1.70
N ASN A 536 41.31 15.29 0.73
CA ASN A 536 40.27 14.91 -0.23
C ASN A 536 39.57 13.57 0.10
N SER A 537 39.85 12.97 1.27
CA SER A 537 39.31 11.67 1.70
C SER A 537 38.34 11.77 2.88
N ILE A 538 38.10 12.99 3.37
CA ILE A 538 37.35 13.25 4.60
C ILE A 538 35.87 13.48 4.23
N PRO A 539 34.91 12.69 4.75
CA PRO A 539 33.50 12.93 4.56
C PRO A 539 33.13 14.30 5.11
N SER A 540 32.36 15.08 4.36
CA SER A 540 31.73 16.29 4.88
C SER A 540 30.49 15.91 5.70
N LEU A 541 30.12 16.73 6.67
CA LEU A 541 28.83 16.56 7.34
C LEU A 541 27.71 16.82 6.34
N GLN A 542 26.89 15.80 6.08
CA GLN A 542 25.75 15.86 5.17
C GLN A 542 24.46 15.85 5.96
N TRP A 543 23.83 17.01 6.06
CA TRP A 543 22.48 17.17 6.59
C TRP A 543 21.51 17.26 5.40
N ASN A 544 20.65 16.25 5.27
CA ASN A 544 19.75 16.13 4.14
C ASN A 544 18.31 16.34 4.60
N THR A 545 17.58 17.17 3.85
CA THR A 545 16.15 17.40 4.07
C THR A 545 15.36 16.24 3.50
N PHE A 546 14.53 15.62 4.33
CA PHE A 546 13.53 14.64 3.91
C PHE A 546 12.14 15.12 4.31
N ASN A 547 11.15 14.75 3.49
CA ASN A 547 9.73 14.86 3.81
C ASN A 547 9.04 13.52 3.51
N ASP A 548 9.65 12.44 4.00
CA ASP A 548 9.19 11.08 3.76
C ASP A 548 8.10 10.70 4.76
N ILE A 549 7.46 9.56 4.57
CA ILE A 549 6.60 8.91 5.56
C ILE A 549 7.38 7.95 6.45
N ILE A 550 6.97 7.84 7.72
CA ILE A 550 7.46 6.83 8.67
C ILE A 550 6.48 5.67 8.76
N CYS A 551 7.02 4.44 8.83
CA CYS A 551 6.25 3.20 8.86
C CYS A 551 5.31 3.04 7.65
N PRO A 552 5.80 3.21 6.40
CA PRO A 552 4.96 3.04 5.23
C PRO A 552 4.37 1.63 5.20
N PRO A 553 3.08 1.47 4.89
CA PRO A 553 2.53 0.17 4.57
C PRO A 553 3.21 -0.38 3.29
N PRO A 554 3.35 -1.69 3.14
CA PRO A 554 3.95 -2.28 1.94
C PRO A 554 3.22 -1.82 0.66
N ALA A 555 3.97 -1.40 -0.35
CA ALA A 555 3.42 -0.80 -1.58
C ALA A 555 2.36 -1.67 -2.27
N GLY A 556 2.55 -3.01 -2.28
CA GLY A 556 1.59 -3.95 -2.88
C GLY A 556 0.22 -4.01 -2.19
N ASN A 557 0.11 -3.57 -0.93
CA ASN A 557 -1.16 -3.53 -0.21
C ASN A 557 -1.95 -2.25 -0.48
N LEU A 558 -1.29 -1.15 -0.82
CA LEU A 558 -1.90 0.17 -0.89
C LEU A 558 -2.87 0.33 -2.06
N ALA A 559 -2.47 -0.07 -3.28
CA ALA A 559 -3.32 0.05 -4.46
C ALA A 559 -4.63 -0.75 -4.33
N ASN A 560 -4.63 -1.84 -3.55
CA ASN A 560 -5.81 -2.67 -3.32
C ASN A 560 -6.83 -2.03 -2.36
N LEU A 561 -6.52 -0.89 -1.73
CA LEU A 561 -7.42 -0.19 -0.82
C LEU A 561 -8.29 0.87 -1.51
N VAL A 562 -8.03 1.14 -2.78
CA VAL A 562 -8.78 2.07 -3.63
C VAL A 562 -9.21 1.37 -4.92
N PRO A 563 -10.20 1.88 -5.67
CA PRO A 563 -10.58 1.30 -6.94
C PRO A 563 -9.41 1.26 -7.92
N ARG A 564 -9.29 0.13 -8.63
CA ARG A 564 -8.31 -0.07 -9.69
C ARG A 564 -9.01 -0.27 -11.03
N THR A 565 -8.30 0.03 -12.12
CA THR A 565 -8.77 -0.21 -13.51
C THR A 565 -9.30 -1.64 -13.70
N ILE A 566 -8.60 -2.64 -13.17
CA ILE A 566 -8.97 -4.07 -13.23
C ILE A 566 -10.26 -4.44 -12.48
N ASP A 567 -10.78 -3.58 -11.59
CA ASP A 567 -11.97 -3.89 -10.77
C ASP A 567 -13.28 -3.81 -11.59
N LEU A 568 -13.32 -2.95 -12.61
CA LEU A 568 -14.56 -2.54 -13.26
C LEU A 568 -15.26 -3.66 -14.06
N PRO A 569 -14.56 -4.56 -14.77
CA PRO A 569 -15.21 -5.70 -15.40
C PRO A 569 -15.97 -6.57 -14.40
N ARG A 570 -15.39 -6.85 -13.23
CA ARG A 570 -16.06 -7.63 -12.18
C ARG A 570 -17.26 -6.89 -11.59
N GLN A 571 -17.14 -5.58 -11.40
CA GLN A 571 -18.25 -4.71 -10.99
C GLN A 571 -19.41 -4.78 -12.00
N ILE A 572 -19.11 -4.71 -13.31
CA ILE A 572 -20.10 -4.74 -14.39
C ILE A 572 -20.77 -6.12 -14.51
N PHE A 573 -20.01 -7.21 -14.44
CA PHE A 573 -20.58 -8.57 -14.44
C PHE A 573 -21.53 -8.77 -13.26
N SER A 574 -21.11 -8.35 -12.06
CA SER A 574 -21.95 -8.41 -10.87
C SER A 574 -23.26 -7.64 -11.05
N TRP A 575 -23.22 -6.47 -11.71
CA TRP A 575 -24.41 -5.67 -11.96
C TRP A 575 -25.35 -6.29 -12.98
N LEU A 576 -24.81 -6.82 -14.07
CA LEU A 576 -25.56 -7.53 -15.12
C LEU A 576 -26.02 -8.93 -14.68
N THR A 577 -25.84 -9.28 -13.41
CA THR A 577 -26.11 -10.61 -12.84
C THR A 577 -25.47 -11.76 -13.62
N ILE A 578 -24.27 -11.50 -14.17
CA ILE A 578 -23.44 -12.49 -14.84
C ILE A 578 -22.46 -13.06 -13.79
N PRO A 579 -22.59 -14.34 -13.39
CA PRO A 579 -21.68 -14.93 -12.42
C PRO A 579 -20.30 -15.12 -13.07
N PRO A 580 -19.23 -14.49 -12.54
CA PRO A 580 -17.90 -14.67 -13.12
C PRO A 580 -17.43 -16.11 -12.92
N ASN A 581 -17.06 -16.77 -14.01
CA ASN A 581 -16.46 -18.11 -13.95
C ASN A 581 -15.06 -18.01 -13.33
N GLU A 582 -14.73 -18.91 -12.40
CA GLU A 582 -13.40 -18.95 -11.78
C GLU A 582 -12.28 -19.08 -12.82
N SER A 583 -12.54 -19.76 -13.95
CA SER A 583 -11.60 -19.90 -15.06
C SER A 583 -11.21 -18.58 -15.73
N TRP A 584 -12.01 -17.53 -15.56
CA TRP A 584 -11.71 -16.20 -16.10
C TRP A 584 -10.53 -15.54 -15.40
N GLY A 585 -10.18 -16.01 -14.18
CA GLY A 585 -9.01 -15.56 -13.44
C GLY A 585 -8.96 -14.05 -13.20
N LEU A 586 -10.12 -13.41 -12.99
CA LEU A 586 -10.21 -11.96 -12.75
C LEU A 586 -9.38 -11.54 -11.53
N ASP A 587 -8.58 -10.48 -11.69
CA ASP A 587 -7.77 -9.91 -10.61
C ASP A 587 -8.55 -8.89 -9.77
N GLY A 588 -9.59 -8.30 -10.36
CA GLY A 588 -10.39 -7.24 -9.75
C GLY A 588 -11.38 -7.70 -8.67
N LYS A 589 -11.88 -6.73 -7.91
CA LYS A 589 -12.92 -6.92 -6.88
C LYS A 589 -14.13 -6.01 -7.12
N VAL A 590 -15.22 -6.28 -6.39
CA VAL A 590 -16.45 -5.48 -6.43
C VAL A 590 -16.46 -4.46 -5.28
N TRP A 591 -16.87 -3.23 -5.58
CA TRP A 591 -17.02 -2.14 -4.62
C TRP A 591 -18.48 -2.00 -4.21
N LEU A 592 -18.85 -2.66 -3.12
CA LEU A 592 -20.23 -2.63 -2.62
C LEU A 592 -20.58 -1.23 -2.06
N ASN A 593 -21.65 -0.65 -2.57
CA ASN A 593 -22.35 0.47 -1.96
C ASN A 593 -23.47 -0.14 -1.10
N LYS A 594 -23.43 0.05 0.23
CA LYS A 594 -24.46 -0.46 1.15
C LYS A 594 -25.20 0.71 1.76
#